data_AF-A0A1G5LK31-F1
#
_entry.id   AF-A0A1G5LK31-F1
#
_cell.length_a   1.000
_cell.length_b   1.000
_cell.length_c   1.000
_cell.angle_alpha   90.00
_cell.angle_beta   90.00
_cell.angle_gamma   90.00
#
_symmetry.space_group_name_H-M   'P 1'
#
loop_
_entity.id
_entity.type
_entity.pdbx_description
1 polymer ?
#
loop_
_entity_poly.entity_id
_entity_poly.type
_entity_poly.pdbx_seq_one_letter_code
_entity_poly.pdbx_strand_id
1 'polypeptide(L)'
;MYLVIRKFNHVTSMAEAARRAESGLGQLLKQSPGFLGYYVFDAGDGIGGSVTMFDTRENANSANDKALAWVRASLMDVVNGEPETIVGEVLAVVTA
;
A
#
# COMPACT_ATOMS: atom_id res chain seq x y z
N MET A 1 1.15 -3.23 16.53
CA MET A 1 0.99 -3.40 15.08
C MET A 1 0.05 -2.34 14.55
N TYR A 2 0.37 -1.76 13.40
CA TYR A 2 -0.40 -0.72 12.75
C TYR A 2 -0.51 -1.03 11.26
N LEU A 3 -1.69 -0.81 10.68
CA LEU A 3 -1.97 -1.09 9.28
C LEU A 3 -2.18 0.20 8.51
N VAL A 4 -1.80 0.18 7.24
CA VAL A 4 -2.13 1.19 6.23
C VAL A 4 -2.79 0.47 5.06
N ILE A 5 -4.03 0.80 4.74
CA ILE A 5 -4.72 0.33 3.54
C ILE A 5 -4.79 1.49 2.56
N ARG A 6 -4.46 1.22 1.29
CA ARG A 6 -4.66 2.14 0.18
C ARG A 6 -5.57 1.49 -0.85
N LYS A 7 -6.65 2.16 -1.23
CA LYS A 7 -7.62 1.69 -2.21
C LYS A 7 -7.72 2.67 -3.36
N PHE A 8 -7.66 2.15 -4.58
CA PHE A 8 -7.92 2.86 -5.83
C PHE A 8 -9.21 2.31 -6.43
N ASN A 9 -10.06 3.19 -6.97
CA ASN A 9 -11.34 2.81 -7.58
C ASN A 9 -11.28 2.72 -9.11
N HIS A 10 -10.18 3.15 -9.71
CA HIS A 10 -10.02 3.24 -11.17
C HIS A 10 -8.60 2.87 -11.58
N VAL A 11 -8.29 1.58 -11.54
CA VAL A 11 -7.02 1.01 -12.01
C VAL A 11 -7.22 0.44 -13.40
N THR A 12 -6.45 0.92 -14.38
CA THR A 12 -6.59 0.52 -15.79
C THR A 12 -5.90 -0.81 -16.09
N SER A 13 -4.87 -1.17 -15.31
CA SER A 13 -4.20 -2.47 -15.39
C SER A 13 -3.73 -2.94 -14.02
N MET A 14 -4.48 -3.87 -13.43
CA MET A 14 -4.17 -4.46 -12.12
C MET A 14 -2.84 -5.20 -12.12
N ALA A 15 -2.53 -5.96 -13.18
CA ALA A 15 -1.28 -6.69 -13.30
C ALA A 15 -0.05 -5.76 -13.39
N GLU A 16 -0.19 -4.64 -14.09
CA GLU A 16 0.86 -3.62 -14.17
C GLU A 16 1.09 -2.93 -12.83
N ALA A 17 -0.01 -2.49 -12.21
CA ALA A 17 0.03 -1.83 -10.91
C ALA A 17 0.66 -2.74 -9.85
N ALA A 18 0.29 -4.02 -9.82
CA ALA A 18 0.84 -5.00 -8.88
C ALA A 18 2.34 -5.21 -9.10
N ARG A 19 2.79 -5.40 -10.34
CA ARG A 19 4.21 -5.59 -10.65
C ARG A 19 5.05 -4.39 -10.23
N ARG A 20 4.61 -3.17 -10.58
CA ARG A 20 5.31 -1.93 -10.19
C ARG A 20 5.29 -1.72 -8.68
N ALA A 21 4.18 -2.02 -8.04
CA ALA A 21 4.06 -1.95 -6.59
C ALA A 21 5.01 -2.94 -5.90
N GLU A 22 5.17 -4.15 -6.39
CA GLU A 22 6.10 -5.14 -5.83
C GLU A 22 7.57 -4.76 -6.03
N SER A 23 7.96 -4.40 -7.26
CA SER A 23 9.35 -4.08 -7.61
C SER A 23 9.80 -2.68 -7.17
N GLY A 24 8.85 -1.79 -6.91
CA GLY A 24 9.09 -0.41 -6.51
C GLY A 24 8.66 -0.14 -5.06
N LEU A 25 7.38 0.19 -4.86
CA LEU A 25 6.87 0.63 -3.55
C LEU A 25 7.14 -0.39 -2.44
N GLY A 26 6.92 -1.67 -2.69
CA GLY A 26 7.16 -2.75 -1.73
C GLY A 26 8.63 -2.81 -1.31
N GLN A 27 9.57 -2.62 -2.24
CA GLN A 27 11.00 -2.55 -1.91
C GLN A 27 11.35 -1.32 -1.08
N LEU A 28 10.74 -0.17 -1.40
CA LEU A 28 10.91 1.06 -0.62
C LEU A 28 10.36 0.91 0.81
N LEU A 29 9.17 0.34 0.96
CA LEU A 29 8.53 0.12 2.25
C LEU A 29 9.30 -0.91 3.08
N LYS A 30 9.86 -1.94 2.45
CA LYS A 30 10.69 -2.97 3.10
C LYS A 30 11.93 -2.39 3.78
N GLN A 31 12.44 -1.24 3.32
CA GLN A 31 13.56 -0.54 3.94
C GLN A 31 13.14 0.37 5.10
N SER A 32 11.84 0.59 5.30
CA SER A 32 11.34 1.45 6.37
C SER A 32 11.40 0.72 7.71
N PRO A 33 11.76 1.41 8.81
CA PRO A 33 11.75 0.82 10.15
C PRO A 33 10.39 0.20 10.48
N GLY A 34 10.42 -0.95 11.16
CA GLY A 34 9.21 -1.60 11.65
C GLY A 34 8.33 -2.25 10.59
N PHE A 35 8.77 -2.36 9.33
CA PHE A 35 8.02 -3.02 8.26
C PHE A 35 7.77 -4.51 8.57
N LEU A 36 6.50 -4.93 8.51
CA LEU A 36 6.08 -6.31 8.76
C LEU A 36 5.54 -7.02 7.53
N GLY A 37 4.97 -6.28 6.57
CA GLY A 37 4.43 -6.88 5.37
C GLY A 37 3.81 -5.88 4.41
N TYR A 38 3.75 -6.26 3.14
CA TYR A 38 3.11 -5.53 2.06
C TYR A 38 2.36 -6.51 1.17
N TYR A 39 1.08 -6.26 0.99
CA TYR A 39 0.18 -7.10 0.22
C TYR A 39 -0.52 -6.23 -0.80
N VAL A 40 -0.49 -6.63 -2.06
CA VAL A 40 -1.29 -6.00 -3.12
C VAL A 40 -2.47 -6.90 -3.40
N PHE A 41 -3.64 -6.30 -3.60
CA PHE A 41 -4.86 -7.04 -3.89
C PHE A 41 -5.61 -6.44 -5.08
N ASP A 42 -6.29 -7.33 -5.79
CA ASP A 42 -7.28 -7.02 -6.83
C ASP A 42 -8.66 -7.32 -6.25
N ALA A 43 -9.54 -6.31 -6.24
CA ALA A 43 -10.90 -6.43 -5.75
C ALA A 43 -11.93 -6.55 -6.90
N GLY A 44 -11.47 -6.61 -8.16
CA GLY A 44 -12.31 -6.65 -9.36
C GLY A 44 -12.78 -5.26 -9.81
N ASP A 45 -13.29 -5.19 -11.05
CA ASP A 45 -13.92 -3.99 -11.63
C ASP A 45 -13.04 -2.72 -11.59
N GLY A 46 -11.72 -2.88 -11.73
CA GLY A 46 -10.76 -1.76 -11.66
C GLY A 46 -10.55 -1.22 -10.24
N ILE A 47 -11.04 -1.93 -9.22
CA ILE A 47 -10.82 -1.63 -7.81
C ILE A 47 -9.68 -2.51 -7.31
N GLY A 48 -8.71 -1.90 -6.64
CA GLY A 48 -7.57 -2.62 -6.08
C GLY A 48 -6.76 -1.75 -5.16
N GLY A 49 -5.71 -2.31 -4.58
CA GLY A 49 -4.99 -1.59 -3.56
C GLY A 49 -3.88 -2.36 -2.90
N SER A 50 -3.45 -1.84 -1.76
CA SER A 50 -2.48 -2.51 -0.92
C SER A 50 -2.78 -2.39 0.56
N VAL A 51 -2.30 -3.38 1.31
CA VAL A 51 -2.25 -3.40 2.77
C VAL A 51 -0.78 -3.44 3.16
N THR A 52 -0.36 -2.48 3.99
CA THR A 52 0.99 -2.45 4.56
C THR A 52 0.88 -2.53 6.07
N MET A 53 1.76 -3.30 6.69
CA MET A 53 1.73 -3.52 8.14
C MET A 53 3.06 -3.13 8.76
N PHE A 54 3.00 -2.44 9.89
CA PHE A 54 4.14 -1.97 10.66
C PHE A 54 4.01 -2.35 12.15
N ASP A 55 5.11 -2.39 12.87
CA ASP A 55 5.13 -2.66 14.31
C ASP A 55 4.46 -1.55 15.14
N THR A 56 4.70 -0.28 14.78
CA THR A 56 4.25 0.93 15.48
C THR A 56 3.49 1.91 14.57
N ARG A 57 2.74 2.82 15.19
CA ARG A 57 2.01 3.89 14.51
C ARG A 57 2.98 4.89 13.86
N GLU A 58 4.06 5.24 14.57
CA GLU A 58 5.06 6.20 14.14
C GLU A 58 5.75 5.74 12.87
N ASN A 59 6.15 4.45 12.81
CA ASN A 59 6.75 3.85 11.64
C ASN A 59 5.79 3.82 10.45
N ALA A 60 4.53 3.46 10.67
CA ALA A 60 3.51 3.46 9.62
C ALA A 60 3.26 4.86 9.03
N ASN A 61 3.15 5.88 9.88
CA ASN A 61 2.93 7.27 9.46
C ASN A 61 4.13 7.80 8.66
N SER A 62 5.35 7.58 9.15
CA SER A 62 6.58 8.00 8.47
C SER A 62 6.76 7.33 7.09
N ALA A 63 6.38 6.06 6.97
CA ALA A 63 6.41 5.35 5.69
C ALA A 63 5.29 5.78 4.74
N ASN A 64 4.14 6.22 5.26
CA ASN A 64 2.97 6.58 4.45
C ASN A 64 3.24 7.75 3.50
N ASP A 65 3.96 8.78 3.97
CA ASP A 65 4.26 9.96 3.15
C ASP A 65 5.14 9.61 1.95
N LYS A 66 6.15 8.75 2.17
CA LYS A 66 7.03 8.25 1.11
C LYS A 66 6.27 7.40 0.10
N ALA A 67 5.32 6.60 0.57
CA ALA A 67 4.48 5.78 -0.29
C ALA A 67 3.59 6.63 -1.20
N LEU A 68 2.95 7.67 -0.66
CA LEU A 68 2.12 8.58 -1.45
C LEU A 68 2.93 9.32 -2.52
N ALA A 69 4.14 9.77 -2.16
CA ALA A 69 5.05 10.40 -3.13
C ALA A 69 5.42 9.43 -4.27
N TRP A 70 5.74 8.17 -3.95
CA TRP A 70 6.05 7.16 -4.96
C TRP A 70 4.84 6.87 -5.86
N VAL A 71 3.65 6.70 -5.29
CA VAL A 71 2.41 6.47 -6.06
C VAL A 71 2.18 7.58 -7.09
N ARG A 72 2.29 8.85 -6.65
CA ARG A 72 2.15 10.02 -7.53
C ARG A 72 3.21 10.06 -8.63
N ALA A 73 4.41 9.54 -8.38
CA ALA A 73 5.49 9.54 -9.35
C ALA A 73 5.46 8.35 -10.33
N SER A 74 4.93 7.19 -9.91
CA SER A 74 5.17 5.91 -10.60
C SER A 74 3.92 5.14 -11.03
N LEU A 75 2.73 5.54 -10.58
CA LEU A 75 1.48 4.84 -10.90
C LEU A 75 0.42 5.69 -11.59
N MET A 76 0.60 7.00 -11.77
CA MET A 76 -0.44 7.89 -12.31
C MET A 76 -0.89 7.58 -13.75
N ASP A 77 -0.12 6.78 -14.50
CA ASP A 77 -0.50 6.27 -15.81
C ASP A 77 -1.41 5.03 -15.75
N VAL A 78 -1.45 4.33 -14.61
CA VAL A 78 -2.23 3.10 -14.42
C VAL A 78 -3.32 3.21 -13.35
N VAL A 79 -3.30 4.26 -12.53
CA VAL A 79 -4.35 4.58 -11.55
C VAL A 79 -4.86 5.99 -11.78
N ASN A 80 -6.18 6.19 -11.70
CA ASN A 80 -6.80 7.50 -11.83
C ASN A 80 -7.36 7.98 -10.48
N GLY A 81 -6.93 9.17 -10.07
CA GLY A 81 -7.31 9.81 -8.80
C GLY A 81 -6.41 9.46 -7.63
N GLU A 82 -6.67 10.13 -6.50
CA GLU A 82 -5.96 9.85 -5.25
C GLU A 82 -6.52 8.59 -4.58
N PRO A 83 -5.68 7.77 -3.92
CA PRO A 83 -6.15 6.63 -3.16
C PRO A 83 -6.91 7.07 -1.91
N GLU A 84 -7.97 6.33 -1.60
CA GLU A 84 -8.51 6.33 -0.24
C GLU A 84 -7.50 5.64 0.67
N THR A 85 -7.06 6.32 1.73
CA THR A 85 -6.09 5.79 2.68
C THR A 85 -6.72 5.61 4.05
N ILE A 86 -6.68 4.39 4.57
CA ILE A 86 -7.16 4.02 5.91
C ILE A 86 -5.94 3.63 6.74
N VAL A 87 -5.88 4.11 7.98
CA VAL A 87 -4.78 3.83 8.89
C VAL A 87 -5.33 3.46 10.25
N GLY A 88 -4.80 2.41 10.89
CA GLY A 88 -5.37 1.94 12.15
C GLY A 88 -4.52 0.96 12.94
N GLU A 89 -4.86 0.83 14.21
CA GLU A 89 -4.24 -0.16 15.10
C GLU A 89 -4.80 -1.55 14.82
N VAL A 90 -3.92 -2.54 14.75
CA VAL A 90 -4.31 -3.94 14.63
C VAL A 90 -4.62 -4.46 16.04
N LEU A 91 -5.90 -4.73 16.32
CA LEU A 91 -6.38 -5.13 17.65
C LEU A 91 -6.38 -6.65 17.88
N ALA A 92 -6.33 -7.45 16.81
CA ALA A 92 -6.29 -8.90 16.88
C ALA A 92 -5.46 -9.46 15.72
N VAL A 93 -4.71 -10.53 15.99
CA VAL A 93 -3.88 -11.23 15.02
C VAL A 93 -4.10 -12.73 15.18
N VAL A 94 -4.41 -13.40 14.08
CA VAL A 94 -4.48 -14.87 14.00
C VAL A 94 -3.66 -15.29 12.79
N THR A 95 -2.63 -16.10 13.00
CA THR A 95 -1.72 -16.60 11.97
C THR A 95 -1.75 -18.13 11.94
N ALA A 96 -1.48 -18.71 10.76
CA ALA A 96 -1.43 -20.16 10.56
C ALA A 96 -0.26 -20.83 11.28
#